data_AF-A0A765IMZ1-F1
#
_entry.id   AF-A0A765IMZ1-F1
#
_cell.length_a   1.000
_cell.length_b   1.000
_cell.length_c   1.000
_cell.angle_alpha   90.00
_cell.angle_beta   90.00
_cell.angle_gamma   90.00
#
_symmetry.space_group_name_H-M   'P 1'
#
loop_
_entity.id
_entity.type
_entity.pdbx_description
1 polymer ?
#
loop_
_entity_poly.entity_id
_entity_poly.type
_entity_poly.pdbx_seq_one_letter_code
_entity_poly.pdbx_strand_id
1 'polypeptide(L)'
;MTQLKREPEKYDLLSLFGAISKSENLQINSRKSIDKFLKIISKSIHEIQENKRLIYGKRIESLFPIMLSALGKTTLIKQEDTGDIISNGDNIRVPDYRVVTNNGESFYVEVKNYHMRDFSEPYMLRGKYINELKSYCDIGKLPLKFAIYYSTMNQWVLLDIDSFDEVDGNYIIDFADAVSRNEMGLLGDKSIGMKPNLELVLLSSTDATSTVSESGECRFVIGDVKFKCAGVELTEDLDKQIAFYCILYGKWNEDRVEAISEDNILKGVVFSYEPEHDQKQGFEIIGSLSSLISNKYKSLTTDGDEITSTEINISPSDICFSLPENYSSEELPLWIITSMPNPKSYKLPRTFIKNSD
;
A
#
# COMPACT_ATOMS: atom_id res chain seq x y z
N MET A 1 -8.12 -14.04 -1.66
CA MET A 1 -7.58 -14.44 -2.98
C MET A 1 -6.27 -15.20 -2.76
N THR A 2 -5.95 -16.22 -3.55
CA THR A 2 -4.72 -17.03 -3.38
C THR A 2 -3.78 -16.79 -4.55
N GLN A 3 -2.49 -16.56 -4.27
CA GLN A 3 -1.46 -16.42 -5.31
C GLN A 3 -1.14 -17.79 -5.94
N LEU A 4 -1.12 -17.86 -7.26
CA LEU A 4 -0.71 -19.08 -7.97
C LEU A 4 0.81 -19.26 -7.89
N LYS A 5 1.25 -20.47 -7.54
CA LYS A 5 2.68 -20.81 -7.44
C LYS A 5 3.34 -20.77 -8.80
N ARG A 6 4.45 -20.02 -8.92
CA ARG A 6 5.35 -20.03 -10.09
C ARG A 6 6.60 -20.86 -9.77
N GLU A 7 7.28 -21.33 -10.82
CA GLU A 7 8.59 -22.00 -10.71
C GLU A 7 9.68 -21.13 -11.37
N PRO A 8 10.10 -20.02 -10.71
CA PRO A 8 10.97 -19.02 -11.32
C PRO A 8 12.34 -19.59 -11.70
N GLU A 9 12.88 -20.50 -10.89
CA GLU A 9 14.17 -21.16 -11.15
C GLU A 9 14.19 -21.99 -12.44
N LYS A 10 13.02 -22.44 -12.91
CA LYS A 10 12.90 -23.20 -14.17
C LYS A 10 12.53 -22.31 -15.34
N TYR A 11 11.45 -21.55 -15.21
CA TYR A 11 10.85 -20.84 -16.34
C TYR A 11 11.33 -19.40 -16.48
N ASP A 12 11.46 -18.67 -15.38
CA ASP A 12 11.86 -17.26 -15.41
C ASP A 12 13.37 -17.12 -15.66
N LEU A 13 14.19 -18.01 -15.10
CA LEU A 13 15.63 -18.07 -15.37
C LEU A 13 15.92 -18.35 -16.86
N LEU A 14 15.20 -19.29 -17.47
CA LEU A 14 15.36 -19.61 -18.89
C LEU A 14 14.91 -18.46 -19.77
N SER A 15 13.81 -17.79 -19.42
CA SER A 15 13.32 -16.59 -20.11
C SER A 15 14.32 -15.44 -20.04
N LEU A 16 14.86 -15.16 -18.85
CA LEU A 16 15.88 -14.12 -18.65
C LEU A 16 17.16 -14.42 -19.43
N PHE A 17 17.62 -15.68 -19.38
CA PHE A 17 18.75 -16.13 -20.20
C PHE A 17 18.47 -15.92 -21.68
N GLY A 18 17.32 -16.34 -22.19
CA GLY A 18 16.93 -16.16 -23.58
C GLY A 18 16.90 -14.68 -24.00
N ALA A 19 16.35 -13.80 -23.17
CA ALA A 19 16.28 -12.37 -23.43
C ALA A 19 17.67 -11.72 -23.53
N ILE A 20 18.56 -12.00 -22.58
CA ILE A 20 19.95 -11.47 -22.58
C ILE A 20 20.78 -12.12 -23.70
N SER A 21 20.55 -13.40 -23.99
CA SER A 21 21.30 -14.12 -25.02
C SER A 21 21.07 -13.57 -26.42
N LYS A 22 19.88 -13.04 -26.71
CA LYS A 22 19.55 -12.43 -28.02
C LYS A 22 20.46 -11.24 -28.33
N SER A 23 20.70 -10.34 -27.38
CA SER A 23 21.56 -9.17 -27.58
C SER A 23 23.05 -9.50 -27.54
N GLU A 24 23.44 -10.51 -26.74
CA GLU A 24 24.84 -10.83 -26.45
C GLU A 24 25.38 -12.05 -27.22
N ASN A 25 24.56 -12.63 -28.09
CA ASN A 25 24.82 -13.84 -28.88
C ASN A 25 25.36 -15.02 -28.05
N LEU A 26 24.68 -15.32 -26.94
CA LEU A 26 25.07 -16.37 -25.99
C LEU A 26 24.46 -17.72 -26.36
N GLN A 27 25.18 -18.80 -26.07
CA GLN A 27 24.73 -20.18 -26.31
C GLN A 27 24.46 -20.92 -25.00
N ILE A 28 23.27 -21.54 -24.89
CA ILE A 28 22.82 -22.21 -23.66
C ILE A 28 23.69 -23.40 -23.24
N ASN A 29 24.32 -24.07 -24.21
CA ASN A 29 25.19 -25.23 -23.98
C ASN A 29 26.68 -24.86 -23.81
N SER A 30 27.01 -23.56 -23.78
CA SER A 30 28.39 -23.08 -23.71
C SER A 30 28.74 -22.57 -22.31
N ARG A 31 29.71 -23.21 -21.67
CA ARG A 31 30.20 -22.77 -20.35
C ARG A 31 30.67 -21.31 -20.36
N LYS A 32 31.37 -20.89 -21.41
CA LYS A 32 31.82 -19.50 -21.60
C LYS A 32 30.64 -18.52 -21.68
N SER A 33 29.54 -18.92 -22.31
CA SER A 33 28.33 -18.09 -22.39
C SER A 33 27.62 -17.97 -21.05
N ILE A 34 27.55 -19.05 -20.28
CA ILE A 34 27.01 -19.06 -18.91
C ILE A 34 27.84 -18.14 -18.01
N ASP A 35 29.17 -18.24 -18.04
CA ASP A 35 30.03 -17.38 -17.24
C ASP A 35 29.92 -15.90 -17.64
N LYS A 36 29.72 -15.60 -18.93
CA LYS A 36 29.46 -14.22 -19.40
C LYS A 36 28.10 -13.71 -18.94
N PHE A 37 27.05 -14.52 -19.01
CA PHE A 37 25.71 -14.20 -18.51
C PHE A 37 25.72 -13.84 -17.03
N LEU A 38 26.39 -14.65 -16.19
CA LEU A 38 26.49 -14.38 -14.75
C LEU A 38 27.20 -13.05 -14.45
N LYS A 39 28.23 -12.69 -15.24
CA LYS A 39 28.90 -11.38 -15.12
C LYS A 39 27.97 -10.22 -15.47
N ILE A 40 27.18 -10.35 -16.53
CA ILE A 40 26.20 -9.33 -16.95
C ILE A 40 25.13 -9.14 -15.86
N ILE A 41 24.59 -10.24 -15.32
CA ILE A 41 23.59 -10.19 -14.24
C ILE A 41 24.18 -9.53 -13.00
N SER A 42 25.37 -9.96 -12.56
CA SER A 42 26.01 -9.39 -11.37
C SER A 42 26.21 -7.87 -11.51
N LYS A 43 26.70 -7.41 -12.66
CA LYS A 43 26.85 -5.99 -12.96
C LYS A 43 25.49 -5.26 -12.93
N SER A 44 24.46 -5.83 -13.56
CA SER A 44 23.13 -5.23 -13.62
C SER A 44 22.48 -5.12 -12.25
N ILE A 45 22.65 -6.12 -11.38
CA ILE A 45 22.14 -6.09 -10.00
C ILE A 45 22.79 -4.94 -9.21
N HIS A 46 24.10 -4.77 -9.32
CA HIS A 46 24.79 -3.66 -8.65
C HIS A 46 24.30 -2.29 -9.14
N GLU A 47 24.09 -2.12 -10.45
CA GLU A 47 23.53 -0.89 -11.01
C GLU A 47 22.09 -0.62 -10.53
N ILE A 48 21.26 -1.67 -10.39
CA ILE A 48 19.90 -1.56 -9.85
C ILE A 48 19.92 -1.17 -8.37
N GLN A 49 20.82 -1.76 -7.57
CA GLN A 49 20.98 -1.47 -6.15
C GLN A 49 21.28 0.01 -5.88
N GLU A 50 22.06 0.66 -6.75
CA GLU A 50 22.36 2.08 -6.66
C GLU A 50 21.20 2.98 -7.12
N ASN A 51 20.27 2.45 -7.92
CA ASN A 51 19.13 3.18 -8.44
C ASN A 51 17.94 3.14 -7.47
N LYS A 52 18.02 3.93 -6.39
CA LYS A 52 16.95 4.04 -5.38
C LYS A 52 15.58 4.30 -6.01
N ARG A 53 15.48 5.20 -6.99
CA ARG A 53 14.20 5.55 -7.63
C ARG A 53 13.52 4.34 -8.25
N LEU A 54 14.28 3.48 -8.94
CA LEU A 54 13.77 2.25 -9.55
C LEU A 54 13.27 1.28 -8.47
N ILE A 55 14.03 1.08 -7.40
CA ILE A 55 13.66 0.20 -6.29
C ILE A 55 12.37 0.68 -5.60
N TYR A 56 12.29 1.98 -5.30
CA TYR A 56 11.08 2.58 -4.72
C TYR A 56 9.87 2.41 -5.65
N GLY A 57 10.04 2.63 -6.96
CA GLY A 57 8.99 2.41 -7.95
C GLY A 57 8.52 0.96 -7.95
N LYS A 58 9.44 0.01 -8.08
CA LYS A 58 9.12 -1.42 -8.14
C LYS A 58 8.47 -1.92 -6.86
N ARG A 59 8.92 -1.45 -5.70
CA ARG A 59 8.33 -1.79 -4.40
C ARG A 59 6.86 -1.37 -4.30
N ILE A 60 6.50 -0.20 -4.82
CA ILE A 60 5.11 0.27 -4.84
C ILE A 60 4.27 -0.48 -5.87
N GLU A 61 4.85 -0.79 -7.03
CA GLU A 61 4.22 -1.65 -8.03
C GLU A 61 3.89 -3.03 -7.45
N SER A 62 4.82 -3.67 -6.75
CA SER A 62 4.62 -4.96 -6.07
C SER A 62 3.63 -4.90 -4.90
N LEU A 63 3.51 -3.75 -4.21
CA LEU A 63 2.50 -3.54 -3.17
C LEU A 63 1.08 -3.52 -3.73
N PHE A 64 0.87 -2.95 -4.92
CA PHE A 64 -0.46 -2.81 -5.52
C PHE A 64 -1.29 -4.11 -5.54
N PRO A 65 -0.83 -5.23 -6.14
CA PRO A 65 -1.62 -6.47 -6.17
C PRO A 65 -1.90 -7.04 -4.78
N ILE A 66 -0.97 -6.87 -3.83
CA ILE A 66 -1.11 -7.35 -2.45
C ILE A 66 -2.19 -6.54 -1.72
N MET A 67 -2.18 -5.23 -1.91
CA MET A 67 -3.17 -4.31 -1.33
C MET A 67 -4.56 -4.62 -1.87
N LEU A 68 -4.73 -4.77 -3.18
CA LEU A 68 -6.03 -5.15 -3.79
C LEU A 68 -6.54 -6.49 -3.28
N SER A 69 -5.63 -7.48 -3.17
CA SER A 69 -5.96 -8.80 -2.65
C SER A 69 -6.49 -8.77 -1.22
N ALA A 70 -5.94 -7.87 -0.39
CA ALA A 70 -6.32 -7.68 1.01
C ALA A 70 -7.64 -6.91 1.16
N LEU A 71 -7.92 -5.95 0.28
CA LEU A 71 -9.20 -5.23 0.24
C LEU A 71 -10.38 -6.14 -0.15
N GLY A 72 -10.13 -7.25 -0.85
CA GLY A 72 -11.09 -8.34 -1.02
C GLY A 72 -12.20 -8.10 -2.05
N LYS A 73 -12.14 -7.01 -2.83
CA LYS A 73 -13.12 -6.71 -3.91
C LYS A 73 -12.65 -7.05 -5.32
N THR A 74 -11.53 -7.75 -5.45
CA THR A 74 -10.98 -8.20 -6.73
C THR A 74 -11.01 -9.72 -6.86
N THR A 75 -11.40 -10.20 -8.04
CA THR A 75 -11.43 -11.62 -8.40
C THR A 75 -10.17 -12.05 -9.17
N LEU A 76 -9.58 -11.15 -9.97
CA LEU A 76 -8.34 -11.42 -10.70
C LEU A 76 -7.43 -10.20 -10.68
N ILE A 77 -6.14 -10.45 -10.46
CA ILE A 77 -5.07 -9.48 -10.70
C ILE A 77 -4.01 -10.20 -11.52
N LYS A 78 -3.77 -9.73 -12.74
CA LYS A 78 -2.76 -10.28 -13.65
C LYS A 78 -1.73 -9.20 -13.91
N GLN A 79 -0.45 -9.53 -13.72
CA GLN A 79 0.63 -8.68 -14.22
C GLN A 79 0.66 -8.75 -15.76
N GLU A 80 0.55 -7.61 -16.41
CA GLU A 80 0.37 -7.52 -17.87
C GLU A 80 1.69 -7.22 -18.58
N ASP A 81 2.60 -6.47 -17.95
CA ASP A 81 3.91 -6.04 -18.47
C ASP A 81 5.00 -7.13 -18.47
N THR A 82 4.62 -8.41 -18.30
CA THR A 82 5.57 -9.53 -18.24
C THR A 82 5.39 -10.50 -19.39
N GLY A 83 6.52 -11.03 -19.87
CA GLY A 83 6.58 -11.94 -21.01
C GLY A 83 6.84 -11.23 -22.33
N ASP A 84 6.94 -12.00 -23.40
CA ASP A 84 7.14 -11.47 -24.74
C ASP A 84 5.82 -10.89 -25.29
N ILE A 85 5.90 -9.66 -25.82
CA ILE A 85 4.80 -9.03 -26.55
C ILE A 85 5.22 -8.92 -28.02
N ILE A 86 4.39 -9.49 -28.90
CA ILE A 86 4.54 -9.39 -30.35
C ILE A 86 3.35 -8.58 -30.85
N SER A 87 3.63 -7.45 -31.49
CA SER A 87 2.61 -6.56 -32.03
C SER A 87 3.01 -6.08 -33.41
N ASN A 88 2.02 -5.88 -34.28
CA ASN A 88 2.18 -5.20 -35.56
C ASN A 88 2.03 -3.68 -35.43
N GLY A 89 1.65 -3.18 -34.25
CA GLY A 89 1.52 -1.75 -33.97
C GLY A 89 2.84 -1.15 -33.50
N ASP A 90 3.26 -0.07 -34.15
CA ASP A 90 4.37 0.75 -33.66
C ASP A 90 3.93 1.54 -32.42
N ASN A 91 4.85 1.73 -31.47
CA ASN A 91 4.65 2.56 -30.26
C ASN A 91 3.49 2.11 -29.35
N ILE A 92 3.44 0.82 -29.00
CA ILE A 92 2.57 0.34 -27.91
C ILE A 92 3.34 0.30 -26.59
N ARG A 93 2.64 0.57 -25.49
CA ARG A 93 3.15 0.33 -24.14
C ARG A 93 2.13 -0.47 -23.35
N VAL A 94 2.61 -1.48 -22.64
CA VAL A 94 1.76 -2.38 -21.86
C VAL A 94 1.61 -1.81 -20.44
N PRO A 95 0.37 -1.72 -19.91
CA PRO A 95 0.13 -1.36 -18.52
C PRO A 95 0.71 -2.38 -17.54
N ASP A 96 0.94 -1.98 -16.29
CA ASP A 96 1.50 -2.89 -15.27
C ASP A 96 0.58 -4.09 -14.96
N TYR A 97 -0.73 -3.85 -14.81
CA TYR A 97 -1.68 -4.88 -14.41
C TYR A 97 -2.99 -4.88 -15.21
N ARG A 98 -3.67 -6.02 -15.23
CA ARG A 98 -5.11 -6.15 -15.50
C ARG A 98 -5.81 -6.57 -14.22
N VAL A 99 -6.90 -5.87 -13.88
CA VAL A 99 -7.72 -6.14 -12.69
C VAL A 99 -9.12 -6.51 -13.13
N VAL A 100 -9.70 -7.51 -12.45
CA VAL A 100 -11.14 -7.85 -12.53
C VAL A 100 -11.73 -7.81 -11.14
N THR A 101 -12.76 -7.00 -10.95
CA THR A 101 -13.48 -6.83 -9.68
C THR A 101 -14.51 -7.95 -9.45
N ASN A 102 -15.05 -8.04 -8.24
CA ASN A 102 -16.08 -9.04 -7.91
C ASN A 102 -17.42 -8.85 -8.65
N ASN A 103 -17.67 -7.66 -9.21
CA ASN A 103 -18.86 -7.40 -10.04
C ASN A 103 -18.60 -7.65 -11.55
N GLY A 104 -17.40 -8.09 -11.93
CA GLY A 104 -17.02 -8.40 -13.31
C GLY A 104 -16.48 -7.22 -14.11
N GLU A 105 -16.37 -6.02 -13.53
CA GLU A 105 -15.66 -4.91 -14.17
C GLU A 105 -14.20 -5.28 -14.39
N SER A 106 -13.68 -5.05 -15.59
CA SER A 106 -12.31 -5.37 -15.97
C SER A 106 -11.66 -4.13 -16.58
N PHE A 107 -10.44 -3.82 -16.14
CA PHE A 107 -9.66 -2.70 -16.66
C PHE A 107 -8.16 -2.97 -16.54
N TYR A 108 -7.39 -2.26 -17.36
CA TYR A 108 -5.94 -2.18 -17.22
C TYR A 108 -5.57 -1.08 -16.22
N VAL A 109 -4.48 -1.30 -15.50
CA VAL A 109 -3.97 -0.38 -14.48
C VAL A 109 -2.50 -0.14 -14.71
N GLU A 110 -2.14 1.13 -14.84
CA GLU A 110 -0.76 1.59 -14.69
C GLU A 110 -0.55 2.10 -13.26
N VAL A 111 0.46 1.57 -12.58
CA VAL A 111 0.82 1.93 -11.21
C VAL A 111 1.90 3.01 -11.24
N LYS A 112 1.73 4.02 -10.39
CA LYS A 112 2.68 5.12 -10.24
C LYS A 112 2.93 5.44 -8.79
N ASN A 113 4.19 5.59 -8.44
CA ASN A 113 4.61 6.20 -7.19
C ASN A 113 4.91 7.68 -7.43
N TYR A 114 4.26 8.56 -6.66
CA TYR A 114 4.52 9.99 -6.72
C TYR A 114 4.92 10.51 -5.33
N HIS A 115 6.04 11.23 -5.30
CA HIS A 115 6.53 11.91 -4.11
C HIS A 115 6.28 13.41 -4.28
N MET A 116 5.11 13.84 -3.80
CA MET A 116 4.65 15.21 -3.91
C MET A 116 5.42 16.12 -2.95
N ARG A 117 6.08 17.15 -3.48
CA ARG A 117 6.87 18.10 -2.68
C ARG A 117 6.02 19.25 -2.13
N ASP A 118 4.99 19.63 -2.88
CA ASP A 118 4.05 20.68 -2.54
C ASP A 118 2.64 20.24 -2.97
N PHE A 119 1.63 20.51 -2.15
CA PHE A 119 0.20 20.29 -2.48
C PHE A 119 -0.24 21.05 -3.73
N SER A 120 0.52 22.09 -4.08
CA SER A 120 0.32 22.96 -5.21
C SER A 120 0.90 22.41 -6.53
N GLU A 121 1.79 21.40 -6.45
CA GLU A 121 2.45 20.78 -7.59
C GLU A 121 1.53 19.73 -8.24
N PRO A 122 1.11 19.90 -9.50
CA PRO A 122 0.29 18.90 -10.18
C PRO A 122 1.13 17.67 -10.56
N TYR A 123 0.51 16.50 -10.52
CA TYR A 123 1.04 15.30 -11.12
C TYR A 123 0.88 15.35 -12.64
N MET A 124 1.94 15.08 -13.40
CA MET A 124 1.95 15.18 -14.86
C MET A 124 2.34 13.86 -15.53
N LEU A 125 1.58 13.48 -16.55
CA LEU A 125 1.86 12.38 -17.47
C LEU A 125 2.02 12.93 -18.89
N ARG A 126 3.04 12.48 -19.60
CA ARG A 126 3.28 12.94 -20.98
C ARG A 126 2.25 12.35 -21.93
N GLY A 127 1.69 13.14 -22.84
CA GLY A 127 0.67 12.65 -23.78
C GLY A 127 1.15 11.50 -24.66
N LYS A 128 2.41 11.52 -25.13
CA LYS A 128 2.99 10.39 -25.87
C LYS A 128 2.87 9.08 -25.09
N TYR A 129 3.23 9.11 -23.81
CA TYR A 129 3.21 7.94 -22.95
C TYR A 129 1.77 7.43 -22.71
N ILE A 130 0.81 8.34 -22.52
CA ILE A 130 -0.62 7.98 -22.43
C ILE A 130 -1.12 7.35 -23.73
N ASN A 131 -0.76 7.91 -24.87
CA ASN A 131 -1.20 7.39 -26.18
C ASN A 131 -0.65 5.99 -26.46
N GLU A 132 0.60 5.71 -26.06
CA GLU A 132 1.19 4.36 -26.16
C GLU A 132 0.42 3.33 -25.31
N LEU A 133 0.01 3.71 -24.09
CA LEU A 133 -0.81 2.86 -23.20
C LEU A 133 -2.24 2.67 -23.75
N LYS A 134 -2.89 3.75 -24.19
CA LYS A 134 -4.23 3.70 -24.80
C LYS A 134 -4.24 2.77 -26.02
N SER A 135 -3.22 2.86 -26.87
CA SER A 135 -3.09 1.99 -28.05
C SER A 135 -3.09 0.50 -27.68
N TYR A 136 -2.48 0.11 -26.56
CA TYR A 136 -2.55 -1.25 -26.05
C TYR A 136 -3.94 -1.59 -25.51
N CYS A 137 -4.54 -0.70 -24.72
CA CYS A 137 -5.85 -0.91 -24.10
C CYS A 137 -6.97 -1.03 -25.14
N ASP A 138 -6.87 -0.30 -26.26
CA ASP A 138 -7.81 -0.35 -27.39
C ASP A 138 -7.81 -1.72 -28.09
N ILE A 139 -6.66 -2.40 -28.15
CA ILE A 139 -6.55 -3.77 -28.66
C ILE A 139 -7.35 -4.73 -27.75
N GLY A 140 -7.19 -4.59 -26.44
CA GLY A 140 -7.89 -5.38 -25.43
C GLY A 140 -9.37 -4.98 -25.22
N LYS A 141 -9.76 -3.79 -25.70
CA LYS A 141 -11.07 -3.16 -25.48
C LYS A 141 -11.45 -3.05 -24.00
N LEU A 142 -10.48 -2.70 -23.17
CA LEU A 142 -10.67 -2.48 -21.73
C LEU A 142 -10.24 -1.06 -21.34
N PRO A 143 -10.89 -0.44 -20.35
CA PRO A 143 -10.48 0.88 -19.85
C PRO A 143 -9.06 0.89 -19.31
N LEU A 144 -8.41 2.05 -19.39
CA LEU A 144 -7.11 2.33 -18.76
C LEU A 144 -7.32 3.17 -17.50
N LYS A 145 -6.88 2.67 -16.36
CA LYS A 145 -6.86 3.40 -15.09
C LYS A 145 -5.43 3.62 -14.59
N PHE A 146 -5.24 4.64 -13.77
CA PHE A 146 -3.98 4.95 -13.10
C PHE A 146 -4.15 4.76 -11.59
N ALA A 147 -3.36 3.85 -11.01
CA ALA A 147 -3.24 3.71 -9.57
C ALA A 147 -2.03 4.52 -9.08
N ILE A 148 -2.28 5.69 -8.50
CA ILE A 148 -1.23 6.60 -8.04
C ILE A 148 -1.12 6.53 -6.52
N TYR A 149 0.07 6.19 -6.04
CA TYR A 149 0.42 6.28 -4.64
C TYR A 149 1.15 7.59 -4.35
N TYR A 150 0.49 8.50 -3.63
CA TYR A 150 1.08 9.72 -3.10
C TYR A 150 1.85 9.38 -1.81
N SER A 151 3.12 9.06 -1.98
CA SER A 151 3.98 8.52 -0.91
C SER A 151 4.15 9.44 0.30
N THR A 152 4.11 10.76 0.12
CA THR A 152 4.17 11.74 1.21
C THR A 152 2.91 11.77 2.06
N MET A 153 1.76 11.46 1.45
CA MET A 153 0.45 11.47 2.12
C MET A 153 0.01 10.08 2.58
N ASN A 154 0.76 9.03 2.21
CA ASN A 154 0.35 7.63 2.32
C ASN A 154 -1.07 7.41 1.77
N GLN A 155 -1.33 7.93 0.56
CA GLN A 155 -2.66 7.93 -0.05
C GLN A 155 -2.62 7.28 -1.42
N TRP A 156 -3.46 6.26 -1.61
CA TRP A 156 -3.74 5.69 -2.92
C TRP A 156 -4.93 6.38 -3.58
N VAL A 157 -4.82 6.63 -4.87
CA VAL A 157 -5.95 6.97 -5.73
C VAL A 157 -5.99 6.06 -6.95
N LEU A 158 -7.20 5.74 -7.40
CA LEU A 158 -7.46 5.09 -8.68
C LEU A 158 -8.23 6.08 -9.55
N LEU A 159 -7.72 6.36 -10.74
CA LEU A 159 -8.26 7.38 -11.63
C LEU A 159 -8.48 6.82 -13.02
N ASP A 160 -9.62 7.11 -13.62
CA ASP A 160 -9.77 7.02 -15.07
C ASP A 160 -8.92 8.10 -15.76
N ILE A 161 -8.46 7.85 -16.98
CA ILE A 161 -7.71 8.84 -17.75
C ILE A 161 -8.52 10.13 -18.02
N ASP A 162 -9.84 10.03 -18.10
CA ASP A 162 -10.74 11.18 -18.26
C ASP A 162 -10.80 12.05 -16.99
N SER A 163 -10.21 11.58 -15.87
CA SER A 163 -10.04 12.40 -14.67
C SER A 163 -8.91 13.42 -14.79
N PHE A 164 -8.03 13.30 -15.78
CA PHE A 164 -6.92 14.22 -15.99
C PHE A 164 -7.31 15.34 -16.95
N ASP A 165 -6.68 16.49 -16.78
CA ASP A 165 -6.81 17.60 -17.71
C ASP A 165 -5.69 17.59 -18.74
N GLU A 166 -6.05 17.80 -19.99
CA GLU A 166 -5.07 17.97 -21.05
C GLU A 166 -4.60 19.43 -21.10
N VAL A 167 -3.29 19.64 -20.93
CA VAL A 167 -2.61 20.95 -21.03
C VAL A 167 -1.34 20.76 -21.83
N ASP A 168 -1.20 21.50 -22.93
CA ASP A 168 -0.05 21.43 -23.86
C ASP A 168 0.33 20.00 -24.28
N GLY A 169 -0.67 19.15 -24.51
CA GLY A 169 -0.50 17.75 -24.88
C GLY A 169 0.02 16.85 -23.75
N ASN A 170 -0.02 17.31 -22.49
CA ASN A 170 0.25 16.52 -21.29
C ASN A 170 -1.04 16.37 -20.48
N TYR A 171 -1.11 15.30 -19.67
CA TYR A 171 -2.23 15.00 -18.80
C TYR A 171 -1.84 15.36 -17.37
N ILE A 172 -2.57 16.28 -16.75
CA ILE A 172 -2.26 16.79 -15.41
C ILE A 172 -3.44 16.62 -14.44
N ILE A 173 -3.12 16.40 -13.16
CA ILE A 173 -4.10 16.40 -12.08
C ILE A 173 -3.42 16.84 -10.77
N ASP A 174 -4.07 17.72 -10.01
CA ASP A 174 -3.59 18.07 -8.66
C ASP A 174 -4.10 17.07 -7.62
N PHE A 175 -3.51 17.10 -6.42
CA PHE A 175 -3.83 16.13 -5.36
C PHE A 175 -5.30 16.21 -4.90
N ALA A 176 -5.87 17.41 -4.79
CA ALA A 176 -7.24 17.58 -4.34
C ALA A 176 -8.25 17.03 -5.36
N ASP A 177 -8.05 17.35 -6.64
CA ASP A 177 -8.83 16.80 -7.75
C ASP A 177 -8.68 15.27 -7.80
N ALA A 178 -7.46 14.74 -7.64
CA ALA A 178 -7.19 13.30 -7.62
C ALA A 178 -7.93 12.57 -6.49
N VAL A 179 -7.92 13.12 -5.26
CA VAL A 179 -8.66 12.53 -4.14
C VAL A 179 -10.18 12.61 -4.38
N SER A 180 -10.68 13.71 -4.95
CA SER A 180 -12.12 13.89 -5.21
C SER A 180 -12.70 12.95 -6.29
N ARG A 181 -11.84 12.50 -7.22
CA ARG A 181 -12.18 11.59 -8.32
C ARG A 181 -11.70 10.16 -8.07
N ASN A 182 -11.28 9.87 -6.84
CA ASN A 182 -10.70 8.60 -6.47
C ASN A 182 -11.72 7.46 -6.52
N GLU A 183 -11.40 6.41 -7.29
CA GLU A 183 -12.20 5.21 -7.45
C GLU A 183 -11.74 4.01 -6.59
N MET A 184 -10.80 4.20 -5.66
CA MET A 184 -10.31 3.11 -4.78
C MET A 184 -11.43 2.39 -4.01
N GLY A 185 -12.57 3.05 -3.76
CA GLY A 185 -13.76 2.42 -3.20
C GLY A 185 -14.31 1.25 -4.05
N LEU A 186 -14.16 1.29 -5.38
CA LEU A 186 -14.49 0.17 -6.28
C LEU A 186 -13.65 -1.08 -5.98
N LEU A 187 -12.41 -0.87 -5.53
CA LEU A 187 -11.47 -1.92 -5.15
C LEU A 187 -11.60 -2.34 -3.68
N GLY A 188 -12.57 -1.79 -2.95
CA GLY A 188 -12.85 -2.14 -1.55
C GLY A 188 -12.14 -1.27 -0.53
N ASP A 189 -11.45 -0.21 -0.94
CA ASP A 189 -10.81 0.69 0.00
C ASP A 189 -11.82 1.44 0.85
N LYS A 190 -11.52 1.55 2.14
CA LYS A 190 -12.40 2.15 3.15
C LYS A 190 -11.55 3.00 4.08
N SER A 191 -12.01 4.19 4.39
CA SER A 191 -11.50 4.94 5.53
C SER A 191 -12.12 4.39 6.80
N ILE A 192 -11.28 4.13 7.80
CA ILE A 192 -11.70 3.71 9.12
C ILE A 192 -11.45 4.85 10.11
N GLY A 193 -12.44 5.10 10.95
CA GLY A 193 -12.35 6.00 12.08
C GLY A 193 -12.95 5.37 13.32
N MET A 194 -12.56 5.85 14.48
CA MET A 194 -13.14 5.40 15.74
C MET A 194 -13.07 6.50 16.78
N LYS A 195 -13.78 6.31 17.89
CA LYS A 195 -13.72 7.25 19.00
C LYS A 195 -12.37 7.10 19.72
N PRO A 196 -11.60 8.18 19.91
CA PRO A 196 -10.42 8.14 20.76
C PRO A 196 -10.80 7.76 22.21
N ASN A 197 -9.97 7.05 22.95
CA ASN A 197 -8.58 6.67 22.66
C ASN A 197 -8.47 5.16 22.34
N LEU A 198 -7.40 4.74 21.67
CA LEU A 198 -7.02 3.32 21.62
C LEU A 198 -5.98 3.03 22.69
N GLU A 199 -6.14 1.94 23.43
CA GLU A 199 -5.19 1.54 24.47
C GLU A 199 -4.72 0.10 24.27
N LEU A 200 -3.40 -0.12 24.39
CA LEU A 200 -2.77 -1.42 24.55
C LEU A 200 -2.36 -1.58 26.01
N VAL A 201 -2.93 -2.57 26.69
CA VAL A 201 -2.64 -2.85 28.10
C VAL A 201 -1.85 -4.15 28.19
N LEU A 202 -0.60 -4.07 28.63
CA LEU A 202 0.22 -5.22 28.95
C LEU A 202 0.11 -5.51 30.43
N LEU A 203 -0.39 -6.67 30.82
CA LEU A 203 -0.52 -7.06 32.22
C LEU A 203 0.61 -8.01 32.63
N SER A 204 1.14 -7.83 33.84
CA SER A 204 2.15 -8.72 34.40
C SER A 204 1.57 -10.10 34.66
N SER A 205 2.36 -11.15 34.40
CA SER A 205 2.05 -12.49 34.87
C SER A 205 1.98 -12.52 36.40
N THR A 206 0.91 -13.13 36.93
CA THR A 206 0.70 -13.33 38.37
C THR A 206 1.81 -14.15 39.03
N ASP A 207 2.53 -14.94 38.23
CA ASP A 207 3.58 -15.85 38.70
C ASP A 207 4.96 -15.18 38.74
N ALA A 208 5.08 -13.96 38.19
CA ALA A 208 6.33 -13.22 38.04
C ALA A 208 6.22 -11.82 38.68
N THR A 209 5.96 -11.76 39.98
CA THR A 209 5.85 -10.49 40.74
C THR A 209 7.23 -10.03 41.22
N SER A 210 7.91 -9.20 40.43
CA SER A 210 9.13 -8.51 40.86
C SER A 210 8.79 -7.11 41.37
N THR A 211 9.39 -6.70 42.49
CA THR A 211 9.30 -5.32 42.98
C THR A 211 10.15 -4.39 42.13
N VAL A 212 9.71 -3.15 41.95
CA VAL A 212 10.49 -2.09 41.32
C VAL A 212 11.66 -1.72 42.23
N SER A 213 12.87 -1.75 41.68
CA SER A 213 14.11 -1.39 42.37
C SER A 213 14.17 0.11 42.68
N GLU A 214 15.12 0.51 43.53
CA GLU A 214 15.41 1.94 43.77
C GLU A 214 15.85 2.70 42.50
N SER A 215 16.38 1.98 41.48
CA SER A 215 16.72 2.56 40.17
C SER A 215 15.53 2.67 39.21
N GLY A 216 14.33 2.24 39.63
CA GLY A 216 13.13 2.26 38.78
C GLY A 216 13.02 1.08 37.81
N GLU A 217 13.78 0.01 38.03
CA GLU A 217 13.82 -1.16 37.15
C GLU A 217 13.09 -2.36 37.79
N CYS A 218 12.41 -3.17 36.98
CA CYS A 218 11.86 -4.44 37.42
C CYS A 218 11.86 -5.46 36.27
N ARG A 219 11.89 -6.74 36.62
CA ARG A 219 11.60 -7.79 35.64
C ARG A 219 10.09 -7.81 35.38
N PHE A 220 9.71 -7.57 34.13
CA PHE A 220 8.33 -7.63 33.67
C PHE A 220 8.14 -8.80 32.71
N VAL A 221 7.22 -9.70 33.04
CA VAL A 221 6.81 -10.80 32.17
C VAL A 221 5.35 -10.57 31.82
N ILE A 222 5.05 -10.42 30.53
CA ILE A 222 3.68 -10.22 30.05
C ILE A 222 2.90 -11.53 30.26
N GLY A 223 1.85 -11.47 31.07
CA GLY A 223 0.93 -12.57 31.31
C GLY A 223 -0.36 -12.47 30.48
N ASP A 224 -0.78 -11.25 30.15
CA ASP A 224 -1.99 -11.00 29.37
C ASP A 224 -1.86 -9.68 28.59
N VAL A 225 -2.61 -9.56 27.50
CA VAL A 225 -2.67 -8.38 26.63
C VAL A 225 -4.12 -8.03 26.38
N LYS A 226 -4.49 -6.78 26.69
CA LYS A 226 -5.84 -6.26 26.47
C LYS A 226 -5.81 -5.05 25.56
N PHE A 227 -6.92 -4.85 24.86
CA PHE A 227 -7.17 -3.68 24.03
C PHE A 227 -8.38 -2.94 24.57
N LYS A 228 -8.34 -1.61 24.52
CA LYS A 228 -9.50 -0.78 24.82
C LYS A 228 -9.72 0.26 23.74
N CYS A 229 -10.99 0.61 23.51
CA CYS A 229 -11.37 1.75 22.68
C CYS A 229 -12.34 2.64 23.47
N ALA A 230 -12.03 3.92 23.58
CA ALA A 230 -12.82 4.90 24.35
C ALA A 230 -13.18 4.42 25.78
N GLY A 231 -12.22 3.74 26.43
CA GLY A 231 -12.36 3.19 27.78
C GLY A 231 -13.09 1.85 27.90
N VAL A 232 -13.61 1.29 26.79
CA VAL A 232 -14.28 -0.01 26.74
C VAL A 232 -13.26 -1.09 26.36
N GLU A 233 -13.18 -2.17 27.16
CA GLU A 233 -12.34 -3.33 26.86
C GLU A 233 -12.91 -4.11 25.68
N LEU A 234 -12.05 -4.41 24.70
CA LEU A 234 -12.38 -5.21 23.54
C LEU A 234 -12.17 -6.68 23.88
N THR A 235 -13.24 -7.48 23.77
CA THR A 235 -13.24 -8.90 24.08
C THR A 235 -13.33 -9.75 22.81
N GLU A 236 -14.01 -9.25 21.77
CA GLU A 236 -14.14 -9.92 20.47
C GLU A 236 -12.81 -9.96 19.69
N ASP A 237 -12.52 -11.12 19.09
CA ASP A 237 -11.23 -11.35 18.41
C ASP A 237 -11.01 -10.41 17.22
N LEU A 238 -12.06 -10.15 16.44
CA LEU A 238 -11.96 -9.22 15.30
C LEU A 238 -11.70 -7.78 15.76
N ASP A 239 -12.32 -7.36 16.86
CA ASP A 239 -12.15 -6.01 17.41
C ASP A 239 -10.73 -5.81 17.92
N LYS A 240 -10.19 -6.81 18.64
CA LYS A 240 -8.79 -6.85 19.06
C LYS A 240 -7.85 -6.79 17.86
N GLN A 241 -8.13 -7.56 16.79
CA GLN A 241 -7.33 -7.54 15.57
C GLN A 241 -7.36 -6.16 14.90
N ILE A 242 -8.53 -5.53 14.77
CA ILE A 242 -8.67 -4.19 14.20
C ILE A 242 -7.90 -3.18 15.04
N ALA A 243 -8.12 -3.15 16.36
CA ALA A 243 -7.46 -2.22 17.28
C ALA A 243 -5.93 -2.39 17.24
N PHE A 244 -5.44 -3.62 17.32
CA PHE A 244 -4.00 -3.90 17.26
C PHE A 244 -3.39 -3.46 15.93
N TYR A 245 -4.07 -3.74 14.81
CA TYR A 245 -3.61 -3.31 13.49
C TYR A 245 -3.57 -1.78 13.37
N CYS A 246 -4.57 -1.10 13.92
CA CYS A 246 -4.66 0.35 13.96
C CYS A 246 -3.58 0.99 14.84
N ILE A 247 -3.25 0.38 15.99
CA ILE A 247 -2.15 0.83 16.85
C ILE A 247 -0.81 0.75 16.11
N LEU A 248 -0.55 -0.34 15.40
CA LEU A 248 0.73 -0.55 14.74
C LEU A 248 0.90 0.25 13.44
N TYR A 249 -0.18 0.43 12.69
CA TYR A 249 -0.11 0.92 11.31
C TYR A 249 -0.98 2.15 11.04
N GLY A 250 -1.72 2.63 12.03
CA GLY A 250 -2.55 3.84 11.97
C GLY A 250 -1.76 5.13 12.07
N LYS A 251 -2.48 6.25 11.93
CA LYS A 251 -1.92 7.62 12.01
C LYS A 251 -1.92 8.20 13.42
N TRP A 252 -2.55 7.56 14.39
CA TRP A 252 -2.62 8.07 15.75
C TRP A 252 -1.27 7.89 16.44
N ASN A 253 -0.88 8.87 17.26
CA ASN A 253 0.40 8.88 17.94
C ASN A 253 0.28 8.22 19.31
N GLU A 254 1.34 7.57 19.76
CA GLU A 254 1.48 7.23 21.17
C GLU A 254 1.55 8.55 21.97
N ASP A 255 0.57 8.76 22.83
CA ASP A 255 0.42 9.99 23.62
C ASP A 255 0.95 9.77 25.04
N ARG A 256 0.53 8.67 25.68
CA ARG A 256 0.83 8.39 27.09
C ARG A 256 1.22 6.94 27.32
N VAL A 257 2.18 6.74 28.21
CA VAL A 257 2.57 5.44 28.76
C VAL A 257 2.44 5.49 30.27
N GLU A 258 1.52 4.71 30.81
CA GLU A 258 1.18 4.72 32.24
C GLU A 258 1.46 3.36 32.89
N ALA A 259 2.13 3.37 34.04
CA ALA A 259 2.37 2.17 34.83
C ALA A 259 1.18 1.89 35.77
N ILE A 260 0.70 0.65 35.76
CA ILE A 260 -0.23 0.15 36.77
C ILE A 260 0.62 -0.48 37.88
N SER A 261 0.73 0.18 39.02
CA SER A 261 1.56 -0.28 40.14
C SER A 261 0.73 -0.42 41.42
N GLU A 262 0.98 -1.51 42.15
CA GLU A 262 0.36 -1.80 43.45
C GLU A 262 1.45 -2.35 44.38
N ASP A 263 1.61 -1.78 45.58
CA ASP A 263 2.62 -2.19 46.57
C ASP A 263 4.05 -2.31 46.01
N ASN A 264 4.50 -1.34 45.21
CA ASN A 264 5.80 -1.36 44.49
C ASN A 264 5.98 -2.53 43.51
N ILE A 265 4.90 -3.22 43.12
CA ILE A 265 4.89 -4.23 42.07
C ILE A 265 4.27 -3.62 40.82
N LEU A 266 4.99 -3.68 39.70
CA LEU A 266 4.46 -3.29 38.40
C LEU A 266 3.48 -4.37 37.91
N LYS A 267 2.18 -4.07 37.98
CA LYS A 267 1.08 -4.95 37.56
C LYS A 267 0.77 -4.85 36.06
N GLY A 268 1.17 -3.77 35.41
CA GLY A 268 0.98 -3.61 33.98
C GLY A 268 1.43 -2.26 33.45
N VAL A 269 1.33 -2.10 32.13
CA VAL A 269 1.65 -0.86 31.41
C VAL A 269 0.55 -0.60 30.40
N VAL A 270 0.04 0.64 30.36
CA VAL A 270 -0.96 1.11 29.41
C VAL A 270 -0.29 2.03 28.42
N PHE A 271 -0.36 1.70 27.14
CA PHE A 271 0.04 2.57 26.03
C PHE A 271 -1.23 3.15 25.41
N SER A 272 -1.36 4.48 25.41
CA SER A 272 -2.52 5.20 24.87
C SER A 272 -2.16 5.88 23.55
N TYR A 273 -3.05 5.72 22.57
CA TYR A 273 -2.90 6.24 21.23
C TYR A 273 -4.05 7.20 20.91
N GLU A 274 -3.69 8.40 20.47
CA GLU A 274 -4.62 9.50 20.21
C GLU A 274 -4.35 10.17 18.85
N PRO A 275 -5.38 10.74 18.21
CA PRO A 275 -5.20 11.58 17.03
C PRO A 275 -4.36 12.82 17.39
N GLU A 276 -3.52 13.28 16.46
CA GLU A 276 -2.73 14.51 16.63
C GLU A 276 -3.62 15.74 16.89
N HIS A 277 -4.81 15.76 16.30
CA HIS A 277 -5.80 16.80 16.47
C HIS A 277 -7.19 16.17 16.67
N ASP A 278 -7.81 16.39 17.84
CA ASP A 278 -9.19 16.02 18.12
C ASP A 278 -10.14 17.13 17.66
N GLN A 279 -10.95 16.86 16.63
CA GLN A 279 -11.95 17.79 16.11
C GLN A 279 -13.24 17.79 16.94
N LYS A 280 -13.35 16.95 17.98
CA LYS A 280 -14.50 16.80 18.87
C LYS A 280 -15.80 16.44 18.16
N GLN A 281 -15.71 15.78 17.00
CA GLN A 281 -16.87 15.32 16.22
C GLN A 281 -17.40 13.94 16.65
N GLY A 282 -16.77 13.31 17.64
CA GLY A 282 -17.18 12.02 18.19
C GLY A 282 -16.45 10.80 17.61
N PHE A 283 -15.63 10.99 16.58
CA PHE A 283 -14.69 10.02 16.04
C PHE A 283 -13.54 10.72 15.35
N GLU A 284 -12.41 10.04 15.17
CA GLU A 284 -11.32 10.50 14.32
C GLU A 284 -10.88 9.41 13.34
N ILE A 285 -10.45 9.84 12.15
CA ILE A 285 -9.96 8.92 11.12
C ILE A 285 -8.56 8.46 11.51
N ILE A 286 -8.36 7.14 11.53
CA ILE A 286 -7.05 6.54 11.80
C ILE A 286 -6.30 6.21 10.50
N GLY A 287 -7.01 6.04 9.38
CA GLY A 287 -6.43 5.83 8.04
C GLY A 287 -7.42 5.19 7.07
N SER A 288 -7.02 5.02 5.80
CA SER A 288 -7.67 4.09 4.86
C SER A 288 -7.06 2.71 4.96
N LEU A 289 -7.81 1.65 4.64
CA LEU A 289 -7.28 0.29 4.61
C LEU A 289 -6.04 0.20 3.71
N SER A 290 -6.08 0.82 2.52
CA SER A 290 -4.93 0.91 1.62
C SER A 290 -3.69 1.55 2.27
N SER A 291 -3.87 2.59 3.08
CA SER A 291 -2.78 3.27 3.81
C SER A 291 -2.20 2.42 4.94
N LEU A 292 -3.05 1.71 5.70
CA LEU A 292 -2.60 0.83 6.79
C LEU A 292 -1.86 -0.39 6.22
N ILE A 293 -2.36 -0.96 5.13
CA ILE A 293 -1.69 -2.04 4.39
C ILE A 293 -0.33 -1.56 3.87
N SER A 294 -0.25 -0.33 3.35
CA SER A 294 1.00 0.26 2.88
C SER A 294 2.02 0.44 4.01
N ASN A 295 1.56 0.84 5.20
CA ASN A 295 2.40 0.94 6.40
C ASN A 295 2.91 -0.43 6.87
N LYS A 296 2.05 -1.45 6.92
CA LYS A 296 2.50 -2.81 7.21
C LYS A 296 3.48 -3.33 6.18
N TYR A 297 3.19 -3.14 4.90
CA TYR A 297 4.10 -3.49 3.82
C TYR A 297 5.46 -2.81 3.99
N LYS A 298 5.48 -1.53 4.36
CA LYS A 298 6.71 -0.80 4.74
C LYS A 298 7.46 -1.49 5.86
N SER A 299 6.82 -1.76 6.99
CA SER A 299 7.48 -2.44 8.11
C SER A 299 8.11 -3.79 7.76
N LEU A 300 7.61 -4.47 6.72
CA LEU A 300 8.10 -5.78 6.27
C LEU A 300 9.17 -5.71 5.17
N THR A 301 9.38 -4.54 4.58
CA THR A 301 10.25 -4.35 3.41
C THR A 301 11.35 -3.31 3.63
N THR A 302 11.43 -2.78 4.85
CA THR A 302 12.44 -1.78 5.23
C THR A 302 13.09 -2.13 6.56
N ASP A 303 14.37 -1.84 6.68
CA ASP A 303 15.11 -1.80 7.95
C ASP A 303 15.61 -0.35 8.15
N GLY A 304 15.05 0.34 9.13
CA GLY A 304 15.14 1.81 9.22
C GLY A 304 14.65 2.48 7.93
N ASP A 305 15.54 3.25 7.29
CA ASP A 305 15.26 3.96 6.03
C ASP A 305 15.69 3.17 4.77
N GLU A 306 16.26 1.98 4.94
CA GLU A 306 16.76 1.17 3.82
C GLU A 306 15.72 0.15 3.37
N ILE A 307 15.52 0.04 2.05
CA ILE A 307 14.67 -1.01 1.47
C ILE A 307 15.45 -2.32 1.47
N THR A 308 14.92 -3.33 2.16
CA THR A 308 15.50 -4.68 2.23
C THR A 308 14.85 -5.66 1.25
N SER A 309 13.62 -5.37 0.80
CA SER A 309 12.93 -6.17 -0.20
C SER A 309 11.93 -5.35 -1.01
N THR A 310 11.68 -5.74 -2.26
CA THR A 310 10.60 -5.17 -3.08
C THR A 310 9.31 -5.99 -2.98
N GLU A 311 9.38 -7.23 -2.49
CA GLU A 311 8.27 -8.18 -2.36
C GLU A 311 8.22 -8.79 -0.96
N ILE A 312 7.08 -9.36 -0.56
CA ILE A 312 6.93 -10.05 0.74
C ILE A 312 6.50 -11.49 0.54
N ASN A 313 6.88 -12.35 1.49
CA ASN A 313 6.45 -13.74 1.54
C ASN A 313 5.34 -13.92 2.60
N ILE A 314 4.25 -13.19 2.44
CA ILE A 314 3.06 -13.28 3.31
C ILE A 314 1.85 -13.50 2.41
N SER A 315 0.94 -14.39 2.83
CA SER A 315 -0.33 -14.56 2.12
C SER A 315 -1.10 -13.24 2.12
N PRO A 316 -1.76 -12.85 1.01
CA PRO A 316 -2.58 -11.65 1.00
C PRO A 316 -3.70 -11.65 2.07
N SER A 317 -4.15 -12.82 2.53
CA SER A 317 -5.11 -12.94 3.64
C SER A 317 -4.56 -12.48 4.98
N ASP A 318 -3.24 -12.47 5.15
CA ASP A 318 -2.59 -12.25 6.44
C ASP A 318 -2.01 -10.83 6.53
N ILE A 319 -2.10 -10.04 5.44
CA ILE A 319 -1.60 -8.67 5.45
C ILE A 319 -2.56 -7.72 6.15
N CYS A 320 -3.88 -7.91 6.06
CA CYS A 320 -4.87 -7.07 6.72
C CYS A 320 -5.99 -7.95 7.28
N PHE A 321 -6.70 -7.45 8.29
CA PHE A 321 -7.91 -8.09 8.78
C PHE A 321 -8.99 -8.08 7.68
N SER A 322 -9.88 -9.07 7.70
CA SER A 322 -11.04 -9.12 6.83
C SER A 322 -12.21 -8.41 7.51
N LEU A 323 -12.65 -7.27 6.97
CA LEU A 323 -13.76 -6.49 7.51
C LEU A 323 -15.09 -6.90 6.83
N PRO A 324 -16.04 -7.53 7.55
CA PRO A 324 -17.35 -7.87 6.99
C PRO A 324 -18.12 -6.62 6.53
N GLU A 325 -18.97 -6.76 5.49
CA GLU A 325 -19.77 -5.62 4.99
C GLU A 325 -20.73 -5.05 6.03
N ASN A 326 -21.28 -5.91 6.88
CA ASN A 326 -22.23 -5.54 7.94
C ASN A 326 -21.55 -5.57 9.32
N TYR A 327 -20.24 -5.30 9.37
CA TYR A 327 -19.52 -5.25 10.64
C TYR A 327 -20.16 -4.21 11.57
N SER A 328 -20.37 -4.63 12.82
CA SER A 328 -20.87 -3.83 13.91
C SER A 328 -20.29 -4.39 15.20
N SER A 329 -19.94 -3.52 16.13
CA SER A 329 -19.50 -3.89 17.47
C SER A 329 -20.13 -2.96 18.49
N GLU A 330 -20.45 -3.52 19.67
CA GLU A 330 -20.85 -2.73 20.84
C GLU A 330 -19.63 -2.17 21.58
N GLU A 331 -18.46 -2.78 21.42
CA GLU A 331 -17.21 -2.45 22.13
C GLU A 331 -16.31 -1.53 21.30
N LEU A 332 -16.26 -1.73 19.98
CA LEU A 332 -15.46 -0.95 19.05
C LEU A 332 -16.35 -0.01 18.21
N PRO A 333 -16.47 1.29 18.57
CA PRO A 333 -17.27 2.27 17.82
C PRO A 333 -16.58 2.66 16.51
N LEU A 334 -16.62 1.75 15.53
CA LEU A 334 -15.96 1.88 14.25
C LEU A 334 -16.84 2.61 13.23
N TRP A 335 -16.27 3.64 12.62
CA TRP A 335 -16.80 4.33 11.44
C TRP A 335 -16.13 3.77 10.20
N ILE A 336 -16.92 3.25 9.26
CA ILE A 336 -16.43 2.70 8.00
C ILE A 336 -16.98 3.56 6.87
N ILE A 337 -16.09 4.32 6.23
CA ILE A 337 -16.44 5.27 5.18
C ILE A 337 -15.93 4.74 3.85
N THR A 338 -16.84 4.57 2.89
CA THR A 338 -16.49 4.22 1.51
C THR A 338 -16.55 5.48 0.66
N SER A 339 -15.40 5.93 0.18
CA SER A 339 -15.30 7.09 -0.71
C SER A 339 -15.50 6.65 -2.15
N MET A 340 -16.39 7.34 -2.85
CA MET A 340 -16.67 7.14 -4.27
C MET A 340 -16.48 8.47 -5.01
N PRO A 341 -16.05 8.44 -6.28
CA PRO A 341 -15.87 9.66 -7.05
C PRO A 341 -17.19 10.42 -7.14
N ASN A 342 -17.13 11.74 -7.07
CA ASN A 342 -18.31 12.56 -7.37
C ASN A 342 -18.50 12.63 -8.90
N PRO A 343 -19.57 12.05 -9.47
CA PRO A 343 -19.81 12.07 -10.91
C PRO A 343 -20.09 13.49 -11.45
N LYS A 344 -20.37 14.45 -10.57
CA LYS A 344 -20.49 15.88 -10.86
C LYS A 344 -19.28 16.63 -10.31
N SER A 345 -18.07 16.30 -10.75
CA SER A 345 -16.89 17.01 -10.26
C SER A 345 -16.91 18.47 -10.74
N TYR A 346 -17.15 19.38 -9.80
CA TYR A 346 -16.70 20.75 -9.92
C TYR A 346 -15.17 20.70 -10.00
N LYS A 347 -14.58 21.15 -11.10
CA LYS A 347 -13.14 21.44 -11.11
C LYS A 347 -12.91 22.52 -10.06
N LEU A 348 -12.08 22.25 -9.04
CA LEU A 348 -11.73 23.28 -8.07
C LEU A 348 -11.12 24.48 -8.82
N PRO A 349 -11.41 25.73 -8.43
CA PRO A 349 -10.83 26.90 -9.08
C PRO A 349 -9.30 26.81 -9.07
N ARG A 350 -8.69 26.68 -10.25
CA ARG A 350 -7.24 26.49 -10.37
C ARG A 350 -6.51 27.77 -10.07
N THR A 351 -5.66 27.76 -9.05
CA THR A 351 -4.68 28.84 -8.78
C THR A 351 -3.40 28.70 -9.60
N PHE A 352 -3.20 27.59 -10.32
CA PHE A 352 -1.92 27.22 -10.93
C PHE A 352 -1.75 27.58 -12.39
N ILE A 353 -2.83 27.95 -13.10
CA ILE A 353 -2.72 28.54 -14.43
C ILE A 353 -2.46 30.04 -14.23
N LYS A 354 -1.26 30.38 -13.74
CA LYS A 354 -0.72 31.71 -14.03
C LYS A 354 -0.36 31.69 -15.50
N ASN A 355 -1.05 32.52 -16.28
CA ASN A 355 -0.66 32.84 -17.65
C ASN A 355 0.84 33.13 -17.67
N SER A 356 1.62 32.22 -18.25
CA SER A 356 2.93 32.55 -18.78
C SER A 356 2.68 33.27 -20.10
N ASP A 357 2.68 34.60 -20.05
CA ASP A 357 2.91 35.44 -21.23
C ASP A 357 4.29 35.16 -21.84
#